data_AF-A0A5S5AFZ4-F1
#
_entry.id   AF-A0A5S5AFZ4-F1
#
_cell.length_a   1.000
_cell.length_b   1.000
_cell.length_c   1.000
_cell.angle_alpha   90.00
_cell.angle_beta   90.00
_cell.angle_gamma   90.00
#
_symmetry.space_group_name_H-M   'P 1'
#
loop_
_entity.id
_entity.type
_entity.pdbx_description
1 polymer ?
#
loop_
_entity_poly.entity_id
_entity_poly.type
_entity_poly.pdbx_seq_one_letter_code
_entity_poly.pdbx_strand_id
1 'polypeptide(L)' 'MEMYNNIKLIICGMALLLFGIIIAIISKNPIAYLFGGLGLYFIIVGCVAKDDSTSSPE' A
#
# COMPACT_ATOMS: atom_id res chain seq x y z
N MET A 1 11.36 -3.45 -16.61
CA MET A 1 10.05 -4.10 -16.34
C MET A 1 9.69 -4.10 -14.85
N GLU A 2 10.61 -3.71 -13.94
CA GLU A 2 10.37 -3.68 -12.48
C GLU A 2 9.57 -2.46 -12.00
N MET A 3 9.72 -1.30 -12.65
CA MET A 3 8.99 -0.07 -12.25
C MET A 3 7.46 -0.23 -12.28
N TYR A 4 6.93 -1.00 -13.23
CA TYR A 4 5.50 -1.31 -13.35
C TYR A 4 4.98 -2.18 -12.21
N ASN A 5 5.82 -3.06 -11.65
CA ASN A 5 5.44 -3.92 -10.53
C ASN A 5 5.34 -3.12 -9.23
N ASN A 6 6.24 -2.17 -9.01
CA ASN A 6 6.22 -1.30 -7.82
C ASN A 6 4.97 -0.40 -7.80
N ILE A 7 4.58 0.17 -8.94
CA ILE A 7 3.36 0.98 -9.06
C ILE A 7 2.10 0.13 -8.80
N LYS A 8 2.04 -1.10 -9.32
CA LYS A 8 0.94 -2.03 -9.03
C LYS A 8 0.85 -2.37 -7.55
N LEU A 9 1.99 -2.54 -6.88
CA LEU A 9 2.07 -2.80 -5.44
C LEU A 9 1.52 -1.63 -4.61
N ILE A 10 1.90 -0.40 -4.97
CA ILE A 10 1.43 0.83 -4.30
C ILE A 10 -0.08 1.00 -4.49
N ILE A 11 -0.59 0.81 -5.72
CA ILE A 11 -2.02 0.90 -6.02
C ILE A 11 -2.81 -0.17 -5.24
N CYS A 12 -2.29 -1.40 -5.19
CA CYS A 12 -2.90 -2.49 -4.43
C CYS A 12 -2.89 -2.19 -2.92
N GLY A 13 -1.80 -1.64 -2.40
CA GLY A 13 -1.67 -1.19 -1.01
C GLY A 13 -2.65 -0.07 -0.66
N MET A 14 -2.82 0.94 -1.54
CA MET A 14 -3.81 2.01 -1.35
C MET A 14 -5.24 1.48 -1.35
N ALA A 15 -5.58 0.55 -2.25
CA ALA A 15 -6.90 -0.07 -2.29
C ALA A 15 -7.19 -0.88 -1.02
N LEU A 16 -6.23 -1.67 -0.55
CA LEU A 16 -6.33 -2.42 0.71
C LEU A 16 -6.44 -1.52 1.94
N LEU A 17 -5.71 -0.41 1.96
CA LEU A 17 -5.74 0.55 3.06
C LEU A 17 -7.12 1.25 3.14
N LEU A 18 -7.65 1.73 2.01
CA LEU A 18 -8.98 2.31 1.96
C LEU A 18 -10.06 1.29 2.36
N PHE A 19 -9.95 0.05 1.87
CA PHE A 19 -10.86 -1.02 2.25
C PHE A 19 -10.82 -1.32 3.76
N GLY A 20 -9.62 -1.42 4.34
CA GLY A 20 -9.43 -1.62 5.78
C GLY A 20 -10.05 -0.50 6.61
N ILE A 21 -9.87 0.77 6.21
CA ILE A 21 -10.47 1.93 6.89
C ILE A 21 -12.00 1.90 6.82
N ILE A 22 -12.57 1.62 5.64
CA ILE A 22 -14.02 1.55 5.45
C ILE A 22 -14.62 0.45 6.34
N ILE A 23 -14.03 -0.76 6.34
CA ILE A 23 -14.46 -1.87 7.19
C ILE A 23 -14.30 -1.54 8.67
N ALA A 24 -13.23 -0.82 9.06
CA ALA A 24 -12.98 -0.41 10.45
C ALA A 24 -14.07 0.53 10.96
N ILE A 25 -14.49 1.49 10.12
CA ILE A 25 -15.56 2.44 10.44
C ILE A 25 -16.91 1.74 10.55
N ILE A 26 -17.22 0.83 9.61
CA ILE A 26 -18.54 0.18 9.52
C ILE A 26 -18.71 -0.91 10.58
N SER A 27 -17.77 -1.86 10.67
CA SER A 27 -17.91 -3.03 11.53
C SER A 27 -17.41 -2.81 12.96
N LYS A 28 -16.65 -1.74 13.24
CA LYS A 28 -15.94 -1.53 14.52
C LYS A 28 -15.14 -2.75 14.99
N ASN A 29 -14.80 -3.64 14.06
CA ASN A 29 -14.15 -4.90 14.36
C ASN A 29 -12.64 -4.68 14.40
N PRO A 30 -11.94 -5.17 15.44
CA PRO A 30 -10.49 -4.97 15.58
C PRO A 30 -9.70 -5.58 14.43
N ILE A 31 -10.26 -6.58 13.74
CA ILE A 31 -9.68 -7.25 12.57
C ILE A 31 -9.44 -6.26 11.41
N ALA A 32 -10.26 -5.21 11.29
CA ALA A 32 -10.12 -4.22 10.23
C ALA A 32 -8.80 -3.42 10.34
N TYR A 33 -8.28 -3.24 11.55
CA TYR A 33 -6.98 -2.61 11.79
C TYR A 33 -5.82 -3.47 11.28
N LEU A 34 -5.94 -4.80 11.30
CA LEU A 34 -4.94 -5.69 10.70
C LEU A 34 -4.89 -5.51 9.18
N PHE A 35 -6.05 -5.41 8.52
CA PHE A 35 -6.12 -5.15 7.07
C PHE A 35 -5.63 -3.75 6.69
N GLY A 36 -6.00 -2.73 7.47
CA GLY A 36 -5.49 -1.37 7.28
C GLY A 36 -3.97 -1.26 7.49
N GLY A 37 -3.44 -1.94 8.51
CA GLY A 37 -2.01 -2.01 8.79
C GLY A 37 -1.22 -2.76 7.72
N LEU A 38 -1.77 -3.87 7.20
CA LEU A 38 -1.23 -4.58 6.04
C LEU A 38 -1.18 -3.69 4.79
N GLY A 39 -2.26 -2.95 4.52
CA GLY A 39 -2.31 -1.99 3.41
C GLY A 39 -1.23 -0.90 3.54
N LEU A 40 -1.07 -0.33 4.74
CA LEU A 40 -0.03 0.68 5.02
C LEU A 40 1.37 0.11 4.82
N TYR A 41 1.62 -1.12 5.28
CA TYR A 41 2.89 -1.80 5.09
C TYR A 41 3.24 -1.98 3.62
N PHE A 42 2.30 -2.43 2.79
CA PHE A 42 2.52 -2.56 1.35
C PHE A 42 2.81 -1.22 0.66
N ILE A 43 2.18 -0.12 1.09
CA ILE A 43 2.48 1.23 0.57
C ILE A 43 3.88 1.66 0.96
N ILE A 44 4.28 1.49 2.23
CA ILE A 44 5.61 1.90 2.72
C ILE A 44 6.69 1.09 2.00
N VAL A 45 6.55 -0.23 1.92
CA VAL A 45 7.50 -1.09 1.19
C VAL A 45 7.55 -0.73 -0.29
N GLY A 46 6.39 -0.48 -0.92
CA GLY A 46 6.34 -0.04 -2.31
C GLY A 46 6.99 1.32 -2.56
N CYS A 47 6.86 2.26 -1.61
CA CYS A 47 7.52 3.57 -1.68
C CYS A 47 9.03 3.46 -1.45
N VAL A 48 9.48 2.73 -0.42
CA VAL A 48 10.90 2.54 -0.12
C VAL A 48 11.61 1.80 -1.27
N ALA A 49 10.99 0.76 -1.82
CA ALA A 49 11.53 0.03 -2.97
C ALA A 49 11.56 0.87 -4.26
N LYS A 50 10.76 1.95 -4.34
CA LYS A 50 10.75 2.87 -5.47
C LYS A 50 11.91 3.87 -5.41
N ASP A 51 12.41 4.21 -4.22
CA ASP A 51 13.55 5.13 -4.07
C ASP A 51 14.85 4.56 -4.63
N ASP A 52 15.04 3.23 -4.60
CA ASP A 52 16.18 2.56 -5.24
C ASP A 52 16.14 2.59 -6.78
N SER A 53 14.99 2.95 -7.37
CA SER A 53 14.79 3.02 -8.83
C SER A 53 14.87 4.44 -9.40
N THR A 54 15.12 5.45 -8.55
CA THR A 54 15.30 6.85 -8.98
C THR A 54 16.79 7.16 -9.13
N SER A 55 17.47 6.40 -9.98
CA SER A 55 18.51 7.00 -10.81
C SER A 55 17.78 7.67 -11.98
N SER A 56 17.74 9.00 -11.95
CA SER A 56 17.41 9.88 -13.07
C SER A 56 17.86 9.29 -14.41
N PRO A 57 17.06 9.46 -15.47
CA PRO A 57 17.53 10.37 -16.49
C PRO A 57 16.45 11.37 -16.89
N GLU A 58 16.92 12.60 -17.03
CA GLU A 58 16.42 13.77 -17.76
C GLU A 58 15.16 13.58 -18.63
#